data_AF-A0A170WVC5-F1
#
_entry.id   AF-A0A170WVC5-F1
#
_cell.length_a   1.000
_cell.length_b   1.000
_cell.length_c   1.000
_cell.angle_alpha   90.00
_cell.angle_beta   90.00
_cell.angle_gamma   90.00
#
_symmetry.space_group_name_H-M   'P 1'
#
loop_
_entity.id
_entity.type
_entity.pdbx_description
1 polymer ?
#
loop_
_entity_poly.entity_id
_entity_poly.type
_entity_poly.pdbx_seq_one_letter_code
_entity_poly.pdbx_strand_id
1 'polypeptide(L)'
;QLKEFYEVIREFIIAFISLGAELISFFDGPPAASKRNAWIKRRLETLADIYALFDDLTAGVDPLQIQNDRKNIIPPNSGCVIMHVFHIYGCKVYKTILECDAVNFKICSSKNDCLAILAQDLISLFTKVHIYYWSMK
;
A
#
# COMPACT_ATOMS: atom_id res chain seq x y z
N GLN A 1 3.84 -0.36 16.97
CA GLN A 1 3.51 0.17 15.63
C GLN A 1 4.53 -0.20 14.54
N LEU A 2 5.72 0.40 14.44
CA LEU A 2 6.64 0.08 13.32
C LEU A 2 7.13 -1.38 13.33
N LYS A 3 7.44 -1.92 14.51
CA LYS A 3 7.79 -3.34 14.66
C LYS A 3 6.64 -4.24 14.20
N GLU A 4 5.43 -4.04 14.71
CA GLU A 4 4.25 -4.81 14.28
C GLU A 4 4.01 -4.72 12.77
N PHE A 5 4.13 -3.51 12.20
CA PHE A 5 4.02 -3.31 10.77
C PHE A 5 5.06 -4.12 9.98
N TYR A 6 6.32 -4.10 10.43
CA TYR A 6 7.38 -4.94 9.88
C TYR A 6 7.05 -6.44 9.98
N GLU A 7 6.59 -6.90 11.14
CA GLU A 7 6.24 -8.31 11.36
C GLU A 7 5.12 -8.77 10.42
N VAL A 8 4.08 -7.95 10.24
CA VAL A 8 2.97 -8.25 9.30
C VAL A 8 3.48 -8.37 7.86
N ILE A 9 4.33 -7.43 7.41
CA ILE A 9 4.90 -7.47 6.05
C ILE A 9 5.80 -8.70 5.89
N ARG A 10 6.61 -9.01 6.90
CA ARG A 10 7.48 -10.17 6.90
C ARG A 10 6.67 -11.46 6.76
N GLU A 11 5.65 -11.65 7.59
CA GLU A 11 4.82 -12.85 7.58
C GLU A 11 4.12 -13.03 6.24
N PHE A 12 3.63 -11.93 5.65
CA PHE A 12 3.08 -11.92 4.30
C PHE A 12 4.09 -12.45 3.27
N ILE A 13 5.32 -11.91 3.26
CA ILE A 13 6.38 -12.33 2.31
C ILE A 13 6.74 -13.81 2.50
N ILE A 14 6.97 -14.22 3.76
CA ILE A 14 7.37 -15.60 4.09
C ILE A 14 6.30 -16.60 3.66
N ALA A 15 5.01 -16.28 3.82
CA ALA A 15 3.92 -17.16 3.40
C ALA A 15 4.02 -17.52 1.91
N PHE A 16 4.26 -16.54 1.03
CA PHE A 16 4.41 -16.80 -0.41
C PHE A 16 5.72 -17.51 -0.77
N ILE A 17 6.84 -17.07 -0.20
CA ILE A 17 8.14 -17.70 -0.48
C ILE A 17 8.14 -19.18 -0.03
N SER A 18 7.48 -19.50 1.10
CA SER A 18 7.36 -20.87 1.59
C SER A 18 6.58 -21.80 0.64
N LEU A 19 5.72 -21.22 -0.19
CA LEU A 19 4.98 -21.92 -1.25
C LEU A 19 5.76 -22.00 -2.57
N GLY A 20 7.00 -21.50 -2.61
CA GLY A 20 7.85 -21.45 -3.80
C GLY A 20 7.50 -20.32 -4.78
N ALA A 21 6.68 -19.34 -4.36
CA ALA A 21 6.33 -18.22 -5.21
C ALA A 21 7.45 -17.16 -5.22
N GLU A 22 7.74 -16.64 -6.42
CA GLU A 22 8.60 -15.47 -6.57
C GLU A 22 7.75 -14.20 -6.48
N LEU A 23 8.05 -13.36 -5.49
CA LEU A 23 7.38 -12.08 -5.31
C LEU A 23 8.13 -10.95 -6.01
N ILE A 24 7.39 -10.20 -6.82
CA ILE A 24 7.84 -8.95 -7.43
C ILE A 24 6.96 -7.83 -6.88
N SER A 25 7.59 -6.81 -6.31
CA SER A 25 6.91 -5.65 -5.74
C SER A 25 7.16 -4.41 -6.59
N PHE A 26 6.10 -3.64 -6.81
CA PHE A 26 6.14 -2.37 -7.52
C PHE A 26 5.65 -1.27 -6.57
N PHE A 27 6.36 -0.16 -6.54
CA PHE A 27 6.05 0.99 -5.70
C PHE A 27 5.83 2.24 -6.54
N ASP A 28 4.77 2.97 -6.20
CA ASP A 28 4.32 4.14 -6.93
C ASP A 28 5.41 5.19 -7.11
N GLY A 29 5.40 5.79 -8.29
CA GLY A 29 6.10 7.03 -8.57
C GLY A 29 5.34 8.25 -8.06
N PRO A 30 5.74 9.46 -8.48
CA PRO A 30 4.98 10.67 -8.23
C PRO A 30 3.54 10.54 -8.76
N PRO A 31 2.53 11.09 -8.03
CA PRO A 31 1.14 11.02 -8.48
C PRO A 31 0.97 11.73 -9.82
N ALA A 32 0.09 11.19 -10.67
CA ALA A 32 -0.19 11.79 -11.96
C ALA A 32 -0.71 13.24 -11.81
N ALA A 33 -0.34 14.13 -12.74
CA ALA A 33 -0.74 15.53 -12.68
C ALA A 33 -2.27 15.71 -12.59
N SER A 34 -3.03 14.83 -13.25
CA SER A 34 -4.50 14.78 -13.21
C SER A 34 -5.07 14.44 -11.82
N LYS A 35 -4.35 13.66 -11.01
CA LYS A 35 -4.75 13.26 -9.65
C LYS A 35 -4.20 14.19 -8.56
N ARG A 36 -3.37 15.18 -8.91
CA ARG A 36 -2.74 16.09 -7.95
C ARG A 36 -3.75 16.77 -7.03
N ASN A 37 -4.86 17.27 -7.55
CA ASN A 37 -5.89 17.94 -6.74
C ASN A 37 -6.52 16.98 -5.73
N ALA A 38 -6.82 15.74 -6.14
CA ALA A 38 -7.34 14.70 -5.24
C ALA A 38 -6.31 14.31 -4.17
N TRP A 39 -5.03 14.21 -4.54
CA TRP A 39 -3.94 13.97 -3.60
C TRP A 39 -3.82 15.10 -2.57
N ILE A 40 -3.84 16.36 -3.00
CA ILE A 40 -3.81 17.53 -2.08
C ILE A 40 -5.01 17.49 -1.13
N LYS A 41 -6.22 17.26 -1.66
CA LYS A 41 -7.44 17.17 -0.84
C LYS A 41 -7.30 16.10 0.26
N ARG A 42 -6.88 14.88 -0.09
CA ARG A 42 -6.67 13.79 0.88
C ARG A 42 -5.63 14.15 1.95
N ARG A 43 -4.58 14.88 1.58
CA ARG A 43 -3.55 15.33 2.53
C ARG A 43 -4.07 16.39 3.48
N LEU A 44 -4.90 17.32 3.01
CA LEU A 44 -5.57 18.30 3.87
C LEU A 44 -6.58 17.63 4.80
N GLU A 45 -7.35 16.65 4.33
CA GLU A 45 -8.25 15.84 5.17
C GLU A 45 -7.47 15.10 6.26
N THR A 46 -6.35 14.45 5.90
CA THR A 46 -5.48 13.78 6.88
C THR A 46 -4.95 14.77 7.93
N LEU A 47 -4.59 15.98 7.52
CA LEU A 47 -4.10 17.01 8.44
C LEU A 47 -5.20 17.49 9.39
N ALA A 48 -6.42 17.65 8.91
CA ALA A 48 -7.58 17.98 9.75
C ALA A 48 -7.88 16.87 10.76
N ASP A 49 -7.81 15.60 10.35
CA ASP A 49 -7.97 14.45 11.24
C ASP A 49 -6.89 14.43 12.35
N ILE A 50 -5.65 14.82 12.01
CA ILE A 50 -4.56 14.94 12.99
C ILE A 50 -4.82 16.10 13.97
N TYR A 51 -5.30 17.26 13.51
CA TYR A 51 -5.61 18.36 14.42
C TYR A 51 -6.73 18.00 15.39
N ALA A 52 -7.81 17.40 14.89
CA ALA A 52 -8.88 16.91 15.74
C ALA A 52 -8.36 15.91 16.80
N LEU A 53 -7.31 15.14 16.50
CA LEU A 53 -6.75 14.16 17.44
C LEU A 53 -6.08 14.89 18.60
N PHE A 54 -5.31 15.93 18.30
CA PHE A 54 -4.67 16.74 19.32
C PHE A 54 -5.69 17.53 20.15
N ASP A 55 -6.78 17.99 19.55
CA ASP A 55 -7.86 18.66 20.27
C ASP A 55 -8.53 17.72 21.30
N ASP A 56 -8.89 16.50 20.90
CA ASP A 56 -9.47 15.49 21.81
C ASP A 56 -8.52 15.12 22.96
N LEU A 57 -7.24 14.93 22.65
CA LEU A 57 -6.22 14.65 23.66
C LEU A 57 -6.07 15.82 24.65
N THR A 58 -6.13 17.06 24.15
CA THR A 58 -6.06 18.28 24.99
C THR A 58 -7.31 18.44 25.86
N ALA A 59 -8.47 18.03 25.36
CA ALA A 59 -9.73 18.01 26.10
C ALA A 59 -9.81 16.88 27.16
N GLY A 60 -8.79 16.01 27.25
CA GLY A 60 -8.72 14.93 28.23
C GLY A 60 -9.55 13.71 27.87
N VAL A 61 -9.92 13.54 26.59
CA VAL A 61 -10.60 12.34 26.10
C VAL A 61 -9.67 11.14 26.25
N ASP A 62 -10.21 10.02 26.75
CA ASP A 62 -9.46 8.77 26.90
C ASP A 62 -8.91 8.31 25.53
N PRO A 63 -7.58 8.17 25.36
CA PRO A 63 -6.96 7.69 24.12
C PRO A 63 -7.52 6.36 23.60
N LEU A 64 -8.02 5.49 24.48
CA LEU A 64 -8.62 4.21 24.09
C LEU A 64 -9.99 4.39 23.39
N GLN A 65 -10.71 5.48 23.68
CA GLN A 65 -11.96 5.83 23.00
C GLN A 65 -11.68 6.47 21.63
N ILE A 66 -10.55 7.16 21.49
CA ILE A 66 -10.17 7.86 20.25
C ILE A 66 -9.77 6.88 19.13
N GLN A 67 -9.24 5.70 19.47
CA GLN A 67 -8.74 4.72 18.49
C GLN A 67 -9.83 4.07 17.63
N ASN A 68 -11.06 3.94 18.12
CA ASN A 68 -12.10 3.16 17.43
C ASN A 68 -12.78 3.91 16.28
N ASP A 69 -12.77 5.25 16.29
CA ASP A 69 -13.53 6.07 15.34
C ASP A 69 -12.68 6.74 14.24
N ARG A 70 -11.34 6.64 14.33
CA ARG A 70 -10.43 7.36 13.44
C ARG A 70 -9.81 6.45 12.39
N LYS A 71 -9.75 6.95 11.15
CA LYS A 71 -9.12 6.27 10.02
C LYS A 71 -7.65 5.96 10.35
N ASN A 72 -7.22 4.72 10.09
CA ASN A 72 -5.82 4.34 10.17
C ASN A 72 -4.99 5.20 9.19
N ILE A 73 -4.24 6.16 9.73
CA ILE A 73 -3.34 7.00 8.93
C ILE A 73 -2.07 6.20 8.69
N ILE A 74 -1.80 5.88 7.42
CA ILE A 74 -0.52 5.32 7.02
C ILE A 74 0.55 6.42 7.17
N PRO A 75 1.60 6.21 7.98
CA PRO A 75 2.65 7.21 8.16
C PRO A 75 3.32 7.55 6.82
N PRO A 76 3.73 8.82 6.61
CA PRO A 76 4.57 9.16 5.47
C PRO A 76 5.83 8.27 5.45
N ASN A 77 6.29 7.91 4.25
CA ASN A 77 7.43 7.03 4.00
C ASN A 77 7.27 5.56 4.46
N SER A 78 6.09 5.13 4.91
CA SER A 78 5.82 3.69 5.14
C SER A 78 6.16 2.83 3.92
N GLY A 79 5.91 3.34 2.71
CA GLY A 79 6.30 2.69 1.45
C GLY A 79 7.79 2.38 1.36
N CYS A 80 8.68 3.23 1.89
CA CYS A 80 10.11 2.97 1.94
C CYS A 80 10.46 1.83 2.89
N VAL A 81 9.76 1.72 4.02
CA VAL A 81 9.92 0.60 4.96
C VAL A 81 9.52 -0.70 4.28
N ILE A 82 8.32 -0.75 3.69
CA ILE A 82 7.84 -1.94 2.96
C ILE A 82 8.85 -2.33 1.88
N MET A 83 9.30 -1.37 1.08
CA MET A 83 10.29 -1.57 0.02
C MET A 83 11.58 -2.21 0.55
N HIS A 84 12.07 -1.73 1.68
CA HIS A 84 13.27 -2.27 2.31
C HIS A 84 13.07 -3.70 2.83
N VAL A 85 11.92 -4.00 3.43
CA VAL A 85 11.60 -5.37 3.90
C VAL A 85 11.57 -6.35 2.74
N PHE A 86 10.87 -6.03 1.65
CA PHE A 86 10.85 -6.87 0.45
C PHE A 86 12.27 -7.13 -0.09
N HIS A 87 13.13 -6.11 -0.09
CA HIS A 87 14.51 -6.26 -0.52
C HIS A 87 15.34 -7.19 0.38
N ILE A 88 15.20 -7.07 1.71
CA ILE A 88 15.91 -7.95 2.67
C ILE A 88 15.53 -9.42 2.47
N TYR A 89 14.27 -9.70 2.16
CA TYR A 89 13.78 -11.07 1.92
C TYR A 89 14.02 -11.57 0.49
N GLY A 90 14.84 -10.87 -0.30
CA GLY A 90 15.26 -11.32 -1.63
C GLY A 90 14.19 -11.15 -2.72
N CYS A 91 13.11 -10.44 -2.45
CA CYS A 91 12.11 -10.13 -3.47
C CYS A 91 12.66 -9.11 -4.47
N LYS A 92 12.20 -9.18 -5.72
CA LYS A 92 12.47 -8.13 -6.71
C LYS A 92 11.63 -6.91 -6.39
N VAL A 93 12.26 -5.74 -6.40
CA VAL A 93 11.64 -4.48 -6.00
C VAL A 93 11.87 -3.46 -7.11
N TYR A 94 10.79 -2.85 -7.60
CA TYR A 94 10.84 -1.82 -8.62
C TYR A 94 10.12 -0.56 -8.16
N LYS A 95 10.76 0.59 -8.33
CA LYS A 95 10.13 1.89 -8.15
C LYS A 95 9.76 2.44 -9.53
N THR A 96 8.51 2.81 -9.71
CA THR A 96 8.01 3.30 -10.99
C THR A 96 8.15 4.82 -11.08
N ILE A 97 8.21 5.34 -12.31
CA ILE A 97 8.12 6.79 -12.58
C ILE A 97 6.67 7.26 -12.81
N LEU A 98 5.75 6.30 -12.92
CA LEU A 98 4.31 6.47 -13.09
C LEU A 98 3.59 5.74 -11.96
N GLU A 99 2.27 5.80 -11.94
CA GLU A 99 1.45 5.01 -11.00
C GLU A 99 1.57 3.51 -11.30
N CYS A 100 1.58 2.71 -10.24
CA CYS A 100 1.77 1.27 -10.24
C CYS A 100 0.73 0.54 -11.07
N ASP A 101 -0.54 0.96 -11.02
CA ASP A 101 -1.63 0.32 -11.76
C ASP A 101 -1.33 0.22 -13.26
N ALA A 102 -0.78 1.31 -13.83
CA ALA A 102 -0.45 1.37 -15.25
C ALA A 102 0.77 0.50 -15.61
N VAL A 103 1.73 0.37 -14.70
CA VAL A 103 2.98 -0.38 -14.92
C VAL A 103 2.78 -1.88 -14.69
N ASN A 104 2.11 -2.25 -13.59
CA ASN A 104 1.79 -3.63 -13.22
C ASN A 104 1.05 -4.33 -14.36
N PHE A 105 0.03 -3.68 -14.91
CA PHE A 105 -0.74 -4.22 -16.02
C PHE A 105 0.12 -4.43 -17.27
N LYS A 106 0.93 -3.44 -17.65
CA LYS A 106 1.75 -3.51 -18.87
C LYS A 106 2.83 -4.61 -18.77
N ILE A 107 3.43 -4.78 -17.60
CA ILE A 107 4.46 -5.80 -17.38
C ILE A 107 3.84 -7.20 -17.35
N CYS A 108 2.73 -7.39 -16.63
CA CYS A 108 2.09 -8.70 -16.52
C CYS A 108 1.49 -9.15 -17.86
N SER A 109 0.87 -8.25 -18.61
CA SER A 109 0.27 -8.56 -19.92
C SER A 109 1.29 -8.77 -21.05
N SER A 110 2.53 -8.27 -20.92
CA SER A 110 3.55 -8.38 -21.97
C SER A 110 4.48 -9.58 -21.83
N LYS A 111 4.67 -10.09 -20.60
CA LYS A 111 5.67 -11.13 -20.34
C LYS A 111 5.12 -12.55 -20.19
N ASN A 112 3.80 -12.77 -20.05
CA ASN A 112 3.18 -14.08 -19.81
C ASN A 112 3.72 -14.91 -18.62
N ASP A 113 4.74 -14.42 -17.89
CA ASP A 113 5.39 -15.06 -16.75
C ASP A 113 4.81 -14.62 -15.39
N CYS A 114 3.68 -13.92 -15.38
CA CYS A 114 3.03 -13.49 -14.13
C CYS A 114 1.79 -14.35 -13.86
N LEU A 115 1.81 -15.09 -12.74
CA LEU A 115 0.69 -15.93 -12.32
C LEU A 115 -0.51 -15.09 -11.84
N ALA A 116 -0.27 -14.06 -11.03
CA ALA A 116 -1.31 -13.22 -10.45
C ALA A 116 -0.76 -11.85 -9.99
N ILE A 117 -1.65 -10.85 -9.94
CA ILE A 117 -1.37 -9.52 -9.37
C ILE A 117 -2.18 -9.38 -8.08
N LEU A 118 -1.50 -9.02 -6.99
CA LEU A 118 -2.12 -8.71 -5.70
C LEU A 118 -2.24 -7.19 -5.56
N ALA A 119 -3.47 -6.67 -5.63
CA ALA A 119 -3.76 -5.26 -5.42
C ALA A 119 -5.20 -5.08 -4.92
N GLN A 120 -5.39 -4.15 -3.97
CA GLN A 120 -6.69 -3.89 -3.34
C GLN A 120 -7.55 -2.92 -4.17
N ASP A 121 -6.91 -1.95 -4.84
CA ASP A 121 -7.53 -0.98 -5.74
C ASP A 121 -7.11 -1.25 -7.19
N LEU A 122 -7.57 -2.37 -7.78
CA LEU A 122 -7.50 -2.51 -9.24
C LEU A 122 -8.69 -1.77 -9.85
N ILE A 123 -8.49 -0.50 -10.17
CA ILE A 123 -9.46 0.27 -10.97
C ILE A 123 -9.50 -0.35 -12.37
N SER A 124 -10.50 -1.22 -12.57
CA SER A 124 -11.05 -1.76 -13.82
C SER A 124 -10.26 -1.45 -15.10
N LEU A 125 -9.25 -2.25 -15.43
CA LEU A 125 -8.82 -2.43 -16.82
C LEU A 125 -8.89 -3.93 -17.16
N PHE A 126 -10.06 -4.33 -17.65
CA PHE A 126 -10.31 -5.69 -18.14
C PHE A 126 -9.50 -5.92 -19.41
N THR A 127 -8.44 -6.72 -19.34
CA THR A 127 -7.99 -7.58 -20.45
C THR A 127 -6.99 -8.63 -19.97
N LYS A 128 -7.41 -9.91 -20.05
CA LYS A 128 -6.61 -11.16 -20.02
C LYS A 128 -5.43 -11.25 -19.04
N VAL A 129 -5.66 -10.93 -17.77
CA VAL A 129 -4.86 -11.45 -16.66
C VAL A 129 -5.81 -12.24 -15.77
N HIS A 130 -5.42 -13.42 -15.27
CA HIS A 130 -6.18 -14.13 -14.25
C HIS A 130 -6.05 -13.36 -12.93
N ILE A 131 -6.88 -12.32 -12.78
CA ILE A 131 -6.91 -11.47 -11.60
C ILE A 131 -7.73 -12.21 -10.55
N TYR A 132 -7.06 -12.74 -9.54
CA TYR A 132 -7.72 -13.22 -8.34
C TYR A 132 -7.91 -12.03 -7.41
N TYR A 133 -9.16 -11.55 -7.32
CA TYR A 133 -9.54 -10.51 -6.36
C TYR A 133 -9.62 -11.15 -4.96
N TRP A 134 -8.64 -10.88 -4.11
CA TRP A 134 -8.70 -11.23 -2.69
C TRP A 134 -9.08 -9.98 -1.90
N SER A 135 -10.38 -9.84 -1.62
CA SER A 135 -10.87 -8.93 -0.59
C SER A 135 -10.68 -9.60 0.76
N MET A 136 -9.72 -9.11 1.54
CA MET A 136 -9.71 -9.33 2.99
C MET A 136 -10.85 -8.48 3.56
N LYS A 137 -11.85 -9.15 4.17
CA LYS A 137 -12.87 -8.51 5.01
C LYS A 137 -12.28 -8.18 6.37
#